data_AF-A0A8T4L5T0-F1
#
_entry.id   AF-A0A8T4L5T0-F1
#
_cell.length_a   1.000
_cell.length_b   1.000
_cell.length_c   1.000
_cell.angle_alpha   90.00
_cell.angle_beta   90.00
_cell.angle_gamma   90.00
#
_symmetry.space_group_name_H-M   'P 1'
#
loop_
_entity.id
_entity.type
_entity.pdbx_description
1 polymer ?
#
loop_
_entity_poly.entity_id
_entity_poly.type
_entity_poly.pdbx_seq_one_letter_code
_entity_poly.pdbx_strand_id
1 'polypeptide(L)'
;MNKELLNAIKEQGTSTGEKGWPVAAKDRIAFAACKDCELKDEQVSLTFLWTMRDVVIPKLEKQNLALASNFYTPAGIPVMVRNMLANPQIRYMIMLGNEYACSSPNNQGLQQLTSANALRSFFSKGINPERKVQGFESAVYFDKNIPAEMIQKAAQSVKLVDLNSEMPQASLEEKISKANELLRSLPKKEPFLEKPLTFAFEQMSESLPFEGGPLLVRGKSIPEAWIEIMNAIFTYGKKNLMNASTDRWIKEINNMVCVIEDSQNLDLSLNPFIIPLTLEKIQAYQQEILSPELPAGKAYTYGNKLRAYHHPSAKEIKSMLSNPALQNFEFGKGDFILENIKFNGDAAEINQVQDMVETLKRDPYSKAVVAMTWHPAEELLRKHKSSPCLVLVQALVQDEKLNLTVFFRSHDMVQGWPENAYGMAAVQNEIASALSIPCGLLSIVSGSAQIYNNYYAQVEQMLRQYRKPRNDFKDEKGNFTVELSGGEILASLLHPQDGSVLRMWSGKTAKEVYLQLSNDVRVDGSHAIYLGTELQKAELALKKGLCFEQDKELKF
;
A
#
# COMPACT_ATOMS: atom_id res chain seq x y z
N MET A 1 -42.74 3.11 17.12
CA MET A 1 -41.27 3.20 16.99
C MET A 1 -40.85 4.66 17.08
N ASN A 2 -39.84 4.96 17.90
CA ASN A 2 -39.73 6.25 18.59
C ASN A 2 -39.13 7.36 17.69
N LYS A 3 -39.93 8.39 17.37
CA LYS A 3 -39.45 9.62 16.67
C LYS A 3 -38.24 10.23 17.36
N GLU A 4 -38.13 10.07 18.69
CA GLU A 4 -36.98 10.54 19.47
C GLU A 4 -35.68 9.82 19.08
N LEU A 5 -35.72 8.51 18.80
CA LEU A 5 -34.54 7.78 18.35
C LEU A 5 -34.08 8.26 16.97
N LEU A 6 -35.02 8.45 16.05
CA LEU A 6 -34.72 8.97 14.70
C LEU A 6 -34.09 10.37 14.77
N ASN A 7 -34.63 11.24 15.63
CA ASN A 7 -34.06 12.56 15.86
C ASN A 7 -32.68 12.46 16.51
N ALA A 8 -32.48 11.55 17.47
CA ALA A 8 -31.18 11.33 18.10
C ALA A 8 -30.12 10.85 17.10
N ILE A 9 -30.49 9.99 16.13
CA ILE A 9 -29.59 9.54 15.06
C ILE A 9 -29.22 10.73 14.14
N LYS A 10 -30.19 11.61 13.83
CA LYS A 10 -29.95 12.80 13.00
C LYS A 10 -29.06 13.85 13.66
N GLU A 11 -29.13 13.97 14.98
CA GLU A 11 -28.36 14.96 15.75
C GLU A 11 -26.98 14.48 16.19
N GLN A 12 -26.58 13.24 15.85
CA GLN A 12 -25.28 12.72 16.26
C GLN A 12 -24.13 13.54 15.70
N GLY A 13 -23.23 13.98 16.57
CA GLY A 13 -21.96 14.58 16.16
C GLY A 13 -21.04 13.51 15.59
N THR A 14 -20.55 13.74 14.38
CA THR A 14 -19.47 12.96 13.79
C THR A 14 -18.12 13.42 14.35
N SER A 15 -17.12 12.58 14.14
CA SER A 15 -15.69 12.89 14.37
C SER A 15 -15.17 14.09 13.55
N THR A 16 -15.94 14.58 12.57
CA THR A 16 -15.65 15.82 11.79
C THR A 16 -16.41 17.05 12.28
N GLY A 17 -17.26 16.93 13.30
CA GLY A 17 -18.12 18.01 13.78
C GLY A 17 -19.39 18.23 12.95
N GLU A 18 -19.62 17.44 11.90
CA GLU A 18 -20.90 17.42 11.19
C GLU A 18 -21.97 16.69 12.02
N LYS A 19 -23.24 17.01 11.80
CA LYS A 19 -24.35 16.27 12.41
C LYS A 19 -24.89 15.19 11.47
N GLY A 20 -25.33 14.08 12.04
CA GLY A 20 -26.06 13.02 11.36
C GLY A 20 -25.24 11.76 11.09
N TRP A 21 -25.93 10.78 10.51
CA TRP A 21 -25.45 9.42 10.27
C TRP A 21 -25.33 9.16 8.76
N PRO A 22 -24.28 8.51 8.23
CA PRO A 22 -23.26 7.71 8.92
C PRO A 22 -22.25 8.55 9.68
N VAL A 23 -21.75 8.08 10.82
CA VAL A 23 -20.82 8.84 11.66
C VAL A 23 -19.35 8.60 11.33
N ALA A 24 -19.04 7.54 10.57
CA ALA A 24 -17.67 7.19 10.18
C ALA A 24 -17.59 6.80 8.69
N ALA A 25 -16.52 7.21 8.00
CA ALA A 25 -16.23 6.90 6.59
C ALA A 25 -17.38 7.20 5.59
N LYS A 26 -18.07 8.33 5.76
CA LYS A 26 -19.18 8.80 4.91
C LYS A 26 -18.84 8.77 3.41
N ASP A 27 -17.58 9.05 3.05
CA ASP A 27 -17.09 9.11 1.67
C ASP A 27 -17.05 7.75 0.95
N ARG A 28 -17.00 6.64 1.71
CA ARG A 28 -17.04 5.28 1.15
C ARG A 28 -18.46 4.77 0.96
N ILE A 29 -19.43 5.38 1.63
CA ILE A 29 -20.84 5.03 1.53
C ILE A 29 -21.39 5.48 0.18
N ALA A 30 -21.89 4.53 -0.60
CA ALA A 30 -22.43 4.80 -1.93
C ALA A 30 -23.86 5.34 -1.84
N PHE A 31 -24.62 4.87 -0.85
CA PHE A 31 -25.97 5.31 -0.54
C PHE A 31 -26.21 5.28 0.97
N ALA A 32 -26.85 6.31 1.50
CA ALA A 32 -27.32 6.38 2.88
C ALA A 32 -28.65 7.13 2.93
N ALA A 33 -29.65 6.58 3.63
CA ALA A 33 -31.00 7.16 3.70
C ALA A 33 -31.01 8.58 4.31
N CYS A 34 -30.03 8.92 5.16
CA CYS A 34 -29.97 10.25 5.78
C CYS A 34 -29.63 11.39 4.80
N LYS A 35 -28.96 11.11 3.66
CA LYS A 35 -28.43 12.16 2.77
C LYS A 35 -29.52 13.11 2.25
N ASP A 36 -30.73 12.58 2.05
CA ASP A 36 -31.87 13.32 1.50
C ASP A 36 -32.88 13.71 2.60
N CYS A 37 -32.47 13.79 3.86
CA CYS A 37 -33.27 14.15 5.05
C CYS A 37 -34.34 13.11 5.51
N GLU A 38 -34.53 12.01 4.78
CA GLU A 38 -35.54 10.99 5.08
C GLU A 38 -34.94 9.74 5.76
N LEU A 39 -34.30 9.91 6.93
CA LEU A 39 -34.08 8.75 7.80
C LEU A 39 -35.45 8.28 8.33
N LYS A 40 -35.94 7.12 7.87
CA LYS A 40 -37.18 6.48 8.33
C LYS A 40 -36.80 5.25 9.15
N ASP A 41 -37.54 4.16 9.01
CA ASP A 41 -37.34 2.93 9.76
C ASP A 41 -36.67 1.82 8.97
N GLU A 42 -35.74 2.19 8.09
CA GLU A 42 -34.93 1.26 7.33
C GLU A 42 -34.01 0.43 8.23
N GLN A 43 -33.99 -0.88 8.03
CA GLN A 43 -33.27 -1.82 8.90
C GLN A 43 -32.18 -2.63 8.20
N VAL A 44 -32.08 -2.49 6.87
CA VAL A 44 -31.19 -3.30 6.05
C VAL A 44 -30.00 -2.46 5.62
N SER A 45 -28.80 -2.99 5.87
CA SER A 45 -27.57 -2.51 5.24
C SER A 45 -27.12 -3.49 4.16
N LEU A 46 -26.45 -3.00 3.12
CA LEU A 46 -25.95 -3.81 2.02
C LEU A 46 -24.47 -3.51 1.76
N THR A 47 -23.69 -4.57 1.57
CA THR A 47 -22.32 -4.47 1.07
C THR A 47 -22.06 -5.31 -0.17
N PHE A 48 -21.34 -4.73 -1.12
CA PHE A 48 -21.03 -5.32 -2.42
C PHE A 48 -19.53 -5.47 -2.70
N LEU A 49 -18.72 -5.64 -1.64
CA LEU A 49 -17.28 -5.93 -1.69
C LEU A 49 -16.52 -5.04 -2.68
N TRP A 50 -15.77 -5.62 -3.63
CA TRP A 50 -15.02 -4.92 -4.67
C TRP A 50 -15.81 -4.67 -5.96
N THR A 51 -17.05 -5.16 -6.07
CA THR A 51 -17.89 -4.88 -7.23
C THR A 51 -18.16 -3.38 -7.35
N MET A 52 -18.12 -2.83 -8.56
CA MET A 52 -18.37 -1.41 -8.77
C MET A 52 -19.77 -1.00 -8.28
N ARG A 53 -19.82 0.03 -7.42
CA ARG A 53 -21.07 0.61 -6.93
C ARG A 53 -22.01 1.09 -8.05
N ASP A 54 -21.44 1.59 -9.15
CA ASP A 54 -22.22 2.12 -10.27
C ASP A 54 -22.96 1.02 -11.03
N VAL A 55 -22.56 -0.25 -10.87
CA VAL A 55 -23.27 -1.43 -11.41
C VAL A 55 -24.40 -1.91 -10.49
N VAL A 56 -24.21 -1.76 -9.17
CA VAL A 56 -25.11 -2.30 -8.14
C VAL A 56 -26.19 -1.29 -7.75
N ILE A 57 -25.80 -0.08 -7.36
CA ILE A 57 -26.69 0.93 -6.75
C ILE A 57 -27.89 1.29 -7.63
N PRO A 58 -27.77 1.52 -8.96
CA PRO A 58 -28.92 1.88 -9.78
C PRO A 58 -29.98 0.77 -9.89
N LYS A 59 -29.61 -0.48 -9.61
CA LYS A 59 -30.48 -1.66 -9.68
C LYS A 59 -31.09 -2.04 -8.32
N LEU A 60 -30.73 -1.34 -7.22
CA LEU A 60 -31.25 -1.62 -5.89
C LEU A 60 -32.54 -0.84 -5.60
N GLU A 61 -33.52 -1.52 -5.01
CA GLU A 61 -34.66 -0.88 -4.38
C GLU A 61 -34.21 -0.13 -3.11
N LYS A 62 -34.74 1.08 -2.88
CA LYS A 62 -34.35 1.92 -1.73
C LYS A 62 -35.23 1.71 -0.48
N GLN A 63 -36.39 1.06 -0.64
CA GLN A 63 -37.29 0.81 0.48
C GLN A 63 -36.60 -0.12 1.50
N ASN A 64 -36.66 0.23 2.79
CA ASN A 64 -36.03 -0.51 3.89
C ASN A 64 -34.48 -0.59 3.84
N LEU A 65 -33.84 0.08 2.88
CA LEU A 65 -32.39 0.16 2.73
C LEU A 65 -31.83 1.38 3.48
N ALA A 66 -31.16 1.14 4.61
CA ALA A 66 -30.55 2.19 5.40
C ALA A 66 -29.24 2.70 4.77
N LEU A 67 -28.43 1.77 4.25
CA LEU A 67 -27.09 2.05 3.73
C LEU A 67 -26.63 0.99 2.73
N ALA A 68 -25.94 1.43 1.68
CA ALA A 68 -25.22 0.55 0.76
C ALA A 68 -23.78 1.05 0.53
N SER A 69 -22.80 0.15 0.59
CA SER A 69 -21.38 0.50 0.48
C SER A 69 -20.49 -0.60 -0.09
N ASN A 70 -19.39 -0.19 -0.73
CA ASN A 70 -18.28 -1.11 -0.98
C ASN A 70 -17.59 -1.47 0.34
N PHE A 71 -17.21 -2.74 0.49
CA PHE A 71 -16.42 -3.22 1.62
C PHE A 71 -15.17 -3.91 1.10
N TYR A 72 -14.12 -3.12 0.90
CA TYR A 72 -12.92 -3.58 0.21
C TYR A 72 -12.02 -4.45 1.10
N THR A 73 -11.90 -4.12 2.38
CA THR A 73 -10.84 -4.70 3.24
C THR A 73 -11.38 -5.04 4.62
N PRO A 74 -10.90 -6.12 5.28
CA PRO A 74 -11.32 -6.52 6.62
C PRO A 74 -11.29 -5.39 7.66
N ALA A 75 -10.30 -4.49 7.60
CA ALA A 75 -10.21 -3.38 8.55
C ALA A 75 -11.29 -2.31 8.40
N GLY A 76 -12.24 -2.48 7.47
CA GLY A 76 -13.49 -1.72 7.46
C GLY A 76 -14.46 -2.11 8.59
N ILE A 77 -14.28 -3.27 9.24
CA ILE A 77 -15.19 -3.75 10.29
C ILE A 77 -15.33 -2.75 11.46
N PRO A 78 -14.26 -2.16 12.04
CA PRO A 78 -14.40 -1.18 13.11
C PRO A 78 -15.21 0.07 12.72
N VAL A 79 -15.09 0.49 11.46
CA VAL A 79 -15.86 1.62 10.90
C VAL A 79 -17.33 1.23 10.73
N MET A 80 -17.58 0.02 10.22
CA MET A 80 -18.92 -0.55 10.08
C MET A 80 -19.64 -0.63 11.44
N VAL A 81 -18.95 -1.13 12.46
CA VAL A 81 -19.51 -1.24 13.83
C VAL A 81 -19.84 0.13 14.41
N ARG A 82 -18.99 1.15 14.22
CA ARG A 82 -19.31 2.54 14.62
C ARG A 82 -20.62 3.02 13.99
N ASN A 83 -20.81 2.77 12.70
CA ASN A 83 -22.04 3.14 12.02
C ASN A 83 -23.26 2.32 12.49
N MET A 84 -23.09 1.05 12.87
CA MET A 84 -24.18 0.24 13.45
C MET A 84 -24.60 0.74 14.83
N LEU A 85 -23.63 1.06 15.70
CA LEU A 85 -23.90 1.60 17.04
C LEU A 85 -24.57 2.98 16.97
N ALA A 86 -24.21 3.76 15.96
CA ALA A 86 -24.78 5.05 15.64
C ALA A 86 -26.17 4.99 15.00
N ASN A 87 -26.55 3.86 14.40
CA ASN A 87 -27.90 3.62 13.91
C ASN A 87 -28.38 2.22 14.34
N PRO A 88 -28.92 2.09 15.57
CA PRO A 88 -29.33 0.80 16.12
C PRO A 88 -30.59 0.21 15.46
N GLN A 89 -31.17 0.88 14.46
CA GLN A 89 -32.28 0.34 13.66
C GLN A 89 -31.80 -0.70 12.65
N ILE A 90 -30.51 -0.73 12.30
CA ILE A 90 -29.97 -1.73 11.39
C ILE A 90 -29.99 -3.09 12.09
N ARG A 91 -30.71 -4.04 11.51
CA ARG A 91 -30.90 -5.41 12.03
C ARG A 91 -30.46 -6.48 11.04
N TYR A 92 -30.22 -6.11 9.79
CA TYR A 92 -29.78 -7.01 8.73
C TYR A 92 -28.62 -6.41 7.93
N MET A 93 -27.70 -7.27 7.51
CA MET A 93 -26.63 -6.94 6.58
C MET A 93 -26.66 -7.94 5.43
N ILE A 94 -26.94 -7.47 4.22
CA ILE A 94 -26.86 -8.28 3.00
C ILE A 94 -25.46 -8.11 2.40
N MET A 95 -24.78 -9.23 2.14
CA MET A 95 -23.47 -9.26 1.48
C MET A 95 -23.57 -9.92 0.11
N LEU A 96 -23.02 -9.28 -0.92
CA LEU A 96 -22.89 -9.82 -2.29
C LEU A 96 -21.63 -9.28 -2.98
N GLY A 97 -21.38 -9.71 -4.22
CA GLY A 97 -20.33 -9.13 -5.08
C GLY A 97 -19.00 -9.89 -5.04
N ASN A 98 -18.01 -9.37 -5.75
CA ASN A 98 -16.75 -10.05 -6.00
C ASN A 98 -15.68 -9.60 -5.01
N GLU A 99 -14.77 -10.53 -4.69
CA GLU A 99 -13.58 -10.23 -3.90
C GLU A 99 -12.39 -9.79 -4.74
N TYR A 100 -11.45 -9.11 -4.10
CA TYR A 100 -10.14 -8.85 -4.69
C TYR A 100 -9.28 -10.09 -4.56
N ALA A 101 -8.99 -10.70 -5.71
CA ALA A 101 -7.94 -11.71 -5.92
C ALA A 101 -7.83 -12.78 -4.83
N CYS A 102 -8.72 -13.78 -4.88
CA CYS A 102 -8.52 -15.08 -4.22
C CYS A 102 -9.26 -16.18 -5.00
N SER A 103 -8.88 -16.37 -6.26
CA SER A 103 -9.38 -17.47 -7.08
C SER A 103 -8.21 -18.24 -7.69
N SER A 104 -7.42 -18.89 -6.83
CA SER A 104 -6.57 -20.01 -7.26
C SER A 104 -7.35 -21.31 -6.99
N PRO A 105 -7.56 -22.17 -8.01
CA PRO A 105 -8.30 -23.44 -7.86
C PRO A 105 -7.67 -24.42 -6.86
N ASN A 106 -6.38 -24.24 -6.53
CA ASN A 106 -5.57 -25.24 -5.84
C ASN A 106 -5.45 -25.02 -4.31
N ASN A 107 -6.18 -24.07 -3.70
CA ASN A 107 -6.01 -23.78 -2.27
C ASN A 107 -7.31 -23.37 -1.54
N GLN A 108 -7.89 -24.31 -0.78
CA GLN A 108 -9.03 -24.06 0.11
C GLN A 108 -8.67 -23.19 1.34
N GLY A 109 -7.37 -23.04 1.69
CA GLY A 109 -6.92 -22.26 2.85
C GLY A 109 -6.92 -20.74 2.66
N LEU A 110 -6.55 -20.23 1.48
CA LEU A 110 -6.54 -18.79 1.14
C LEU A 110 -7.92 -18.23 0.86
N GLN A 111 -8.83 -19.11 0.45
CA GLN A 111 -10.24 -18.83 0.41
C GLN A 111 -10.79 -18.44 1.79
N GLN A 112 -10.01 -18.49 2.88
CA GLN A 112 -10.45 -18.12 4.23
C GLN A 112 -10.10 -16.69 4.65
N LEU A 113 -9.11 -16.00 4.06
CA LEU A 113 -8.65 -14.67 4.51
C LEU A 113 -9.15 -13.50 3.64
N THR A 114 -10.42 -13.57 3.22
CA THR A 114 -11.06 -12.55 2.39
C THR A 114 -11.87 -11.56 3.23
N SER A 115 -12.27 -10.42 2.64
CA SER A 115 -13.16 -9.45 3.30
C SER A 115 -14.52 -10.06 3.68
N ALA A 116 -15.06 -10.93 2.84
CA ALA A 116 -16.29 -11.68 3.04
C ALA A 116 -16.14 -12.65 4.22
N ASN A 117 -15.02 -13.37 4.31
CA ASN A 117 -14.78 -14.25 5.45
C ASN A 117 -14.48 -13.48 6.74
N ALA A 118 -13.87 -12.30 6.67
CA ALA A 118 -13.70 -11.44 7.83
C ALA A 118 -15.07 -11.03 8.41
N LEU A 119 -16.02 -10.67 7.54
CA LEU A 119 -17.40 -10.41 7.93
C LEU A 119 -18.05 -11.65 8.53
N ARG A 120 -17.96 -12.81 7.86
CA ARG A 120 -18.50 -14.08 8.40
C ARG A 120 -17.93 -14.40 9.78
N SER A 121 -16.62 -14.28 9.96
CA SER A 121 -15.95 -14.55 11.23
C SER A 121 -16.38 -13.56 12.30
N PHE A 122 -16.46 -12.27 11.99
CA PHE A 122 -16.92 -11.26 12.93
C PHE A 122 -18.36 -11.50 13.40
N PHE A 123 -19.30 -11.76 12.49
CA PHE A 123 -20.70 -12.00 12.86
C PHE A 123 -20.94 -13.34 13.55
N SER A 124 -20.10 -14.36 13.31
CA SER A 124 -20.24 -15.68 13.93
C SER A 124 -19.48 -15.84 15.25
N LYS A 125 -18.29 -15.25 15.36
CA LYS A 125 -17.35 -15.44 16.49
C LYS A 125 -17.09 -14.17 17.29
N GLY A 126 -17.35 -12.98 16.74
CA GLY A 126 -17.07 -11.72 17.39
C GLY A 126 -15.57 -11.38 17.47
N ILE A 127 -15.13 -10.95 18.66
CA ILE A 127 -13.74 -10.55 18.95
C ILE A 127 -13.16 -11.36 20.11
N ASN A 128 -11.84 -11.56 20.09
CA ASN A 128 -11.07 -12.17 21.17
C ASN A 128 -10.74 -11.15 22.29
N PRO A 129 -10.12 -11.56 23.42
CA PRO A 129 -9.73 -10.64 24.50
C PRO A 129 -8.76 -9.52 24.09
N GLU A 130 -7.98 -9.74 23.04
CA GLU A 130 -7.10 -8.72 22.44
C GLU A 130 -7.83 -7.75 21.51
N ARG A 131 -9.18 -7.83 21.44
CA ARG A 131 -10.05 -6.95 20.63
C ARG A 131 -9.84 -7.14 19.13
N LYS A 132 -9.46 -8.36 18.73
CA LYS A 132 -9.23 -8.76 17.34
C LYS A 132 -10.29 -9.75 16.87
N VAL A 133 -10.57 -9.76 15.57
CA VAL A 133 -11.49 -10.76 14.99
C VAL A 133 -10.78 -12.10 14.86
N GLN A 134 -11.41 -13.17 15.35
CA GLN A 134 -10.81 -14.50 15.36
C GLN A 134 -10.54 -15.02 13.92
N GLY A 135 -9.35 -15.55 13.66
CA GLY A 135 -8.87 -15.93 12.33
C GLY A 135 -8.46 -14.75 11.44
N PHE A 136 -8.56 -13.52 11.93
CA PHE A 136 -8.18 -12.28 11.27
C PHE A 136 -7.42 -11.36 12.23
N GLU A 137 -6.66 -11.95 13.16
CA GLU A 137 -6.07 -11.27 14.30
C GLU A 137 -5.10 -10.16 13.92
N SER A 138 -4.39 -10.35 12.82
CA SER A 138 -3.55 -9.32 12.23
C SER A 138 -4.41 -8.26 11.54
N ALA A 139 -5.36 -8.67 10.70
CA ALA A 139 -6.08 -7.77 9.81
C ALA A 139 -7.14 -6.86 10.47
N VAL A 140 -7.74 -7.27 11.59
CA VAL A 140 -8.85 -6.54 12.22
C VAL A 140 -8.62 -6.37 13.72
N TYR A 141 -8.37 -5.12 14.11
CA TYR A 141 -8.19 -4.69 15.50
C TYR A 141 -9.15 -3.54 15.82
N PHE A 142 -9.79 -3.61 16.99
CA PHE A 142 -10.63 -2.53 17.51
C PHE A 142 -9.86 -1.70 18.53
N ASP A 143 -9.71 -0.41 18.23
CA ASP A 143 -9.15 0.59 19.17
C ASP A 143 -9.95 0.66 20.47
N LYS A 144 -9.33 1.20 21.52
CA LYS A 144 -9.84 1.16 22.89
C LYS A 144 -11.10 2.00 23.12
N ASN A 145 -11.43 2.91 22.21
CA ASN A 145 -12.53 3.85 22.41
C ASN A 145 -13.92 3.20 22.27
N ILE A 146 -14.06 2.08 21.56
CA ILE A 146 -15.33 1.35 21.50
C ILE A 146 -15.34 0.24 22.57
N PRO A 147 -16.22 0.24 23.59
CA PRO A 147 -16.24 -0.83 24.57
C PRO A 147 -16.44 -2.22 23.94
N ALA A 148 -15.73 -3.24 24.46
CA ALA A 148 -15.74 -4.59 23.89
C ALA A 148 -17.14 -5.21 23.90
N GLU A 149 -17.92 -4.93 24.96
CA GLU A 149 -19.32 -5.35 25.06
C GLU A 149 -20.20 -4.74 23.95
N MET A 150 -19.92 -3.51 23.52
CA MET A 150 -20.67 -2.86 22.45
C MET A 150 -20.34 -3.45 21.08
N ILE A 151 -19.07 -3.82 20.87
CA ILE A 151 -18.65 -4.51 19.64
C ILE A 151 -19.37 -5.86 19.52
N GLN A 152 -19.37 -6.66 20.60
CA GLN A 152 -20.06 -7.95 20.63
C GLN A 152 -21.58 -7.79 20.48
N LYS A 153 -22.17 -6.79 21.15
CA LYS A 153 -23.60 -6.49 21.04
C LYS A 153 -24.00 -6.16 19.60
N ALA A 154 -23.21 -5.37 18.88
CA ALA A 154 -23.45 -5.08 17.47
C ALA A 154 -23.39 -6.35 16.60
N ALA A 155 -22.36 -7.18 16.79
CA ALA A 155 -22.19 -8.44 16.04
C ALA A 155 -23.37 -9.41 16.25
N GLN A 156 -23.85 -9.55 17.49
CA GLN A 156 -24.94 -10.47 17.82
C GLN A 156 -26.33 -9.95 17.42
N SER A 157 -26.49 -8.62 17.33
CA SER A 157 -27.80 -8.00 17.09
C SER A 157 -28.17 -7.88 15.62
N VAL A 158 -27.18 -7.91 14.72
CA VAL A 158 -27.35 -7.75 13.27
C VAL A 158 -27.16 -9.11 12.59
N LYS A 159 -28.15 -9.54 11.80
CA LYS A 159 -28.06 -10.79 11.02
C LYS A 159 -27.34 -10.56 9.70
N LEU A 160 -26.24 -11.26 9.47
CA LEU A 160 -25.61 -11.37 8.15
C LEU A 160 -26.43 -12.30 7.25
N VAL A 161 -26.76 -11.84 6.05
CA VAL A 161 -27.34 -12.61 4.94
C VAL A 161 -26.32 -12.60 3.82
N ASP A 162 -25.70 -13.74 3.56
CA ASP A 162 -24.57 -13.85 2.65
C ASP A 162 -24.98 -14.51 1.34
N LEU A 163 -25.36 -13.68 0.37
CA LEU A 163 -25.80 -14.13 -0.95
C LEU A 163 -24.66 -14.77 -1.75
N ASN A 164 -23.41 -14.51 -1.42
CA ASN A 164 -22.29 -15.20 -2.06
C ASN A 164 -22.18 -16.65 -1.61
N SER A 165 -22.50 -16.95 -0.35
CA SER A 165 -22.53 -18.33 0.15
C SER A 165 -23.86 -19.02 -0.16
N GLU A 166 -24.99 -18.31 -0.09
CA GLU A 166 -26.32 -18.87 -0.36
C GLU A 166 -26.55 -19.15 -1.85
N MET A 167 -25.92 -18.36 -2.73
CA MET A 167 -26.09 -18.46 -4.19
C MET A 167 -24.72 -18.45 -4.92
N PRO A 168 -23.86 -19.47 -4.73
CA PRO A 168 -22.47 -19.44 -5.20
C PRO A 168 -22.33 -19.42 -6.73
N GLN A 169 -23.28 -20.03 -7.45
CA GLN A 169 -23.28 -20.11 -8.92
C GLN A 169 -24.10 -19.01 -9.60
N ALA A 170 -24.76 -18.15 -8.82
CA ALA A 170 -25.60 -17.09 -9.37
C ALA A 170 -24.76 -15.93 -9.90
N SER A 171 -25.19 -15.38 -11.03
CA SER A 171 -24.69 -14.14 -11.60
C SER A 171 -24.90 -12.95 -10.65
N LEU A 172 -24.20 -11.85 -10.94
CA LEU A 172 -24.35 -10.61 -10.16
C LEU A 172 -25.80 -10.10 -10.23
N GLU A 173 -26.43 -10.14 -11.41
CA GLU A 173 -27.82 -9.74 -11.64
C GLU A 173 -28.80 -10.54 -10.78
N GLU A 174 -28.65 -11.86 -10.71
CA GLU A 174 -29.50 -12.74 -9.90
C GLU A 174 -29.35 -12.43 -8.41
N LYS A 175 -28.12 -12.19 -7.94
CA LYS A 175 -27.86 -11.79 -6.54
C LYS A 175 -28.48 -10.43 -6.21
N ILE A 176 -28.43 -9.46 -7.13
CA ILE A 176 -29.09 -8.15 -6.95
C ILE A 176 -30.61 -8.32 -6.88
N SER A 177 -31.19 -9.15 -7.75
CA SER A 177 -32.62 -9.46 -7.73
C SER A 177 -33.04 -10.07 -6.38
N LYS A 178 -32.26 -11.02 -5.86
CA LYS A 178 -32.51 -11.60 -4.53
C LYS A 178 -32.38 -10.58 -3.41
N ALA A 179 -31.40 -9.67 -3.48
CA ALA A 179 -31.26 -8.59 -2.51
C ALA A 179 -32.51 -7.68 -2.46
N ASN A 180 -33.10 -7.34 -3.61
CA ASN A 180 -34.34 -6.56 -3.68
C ASN A 180 -35.56 -7.33 -3.12
N GLU A 181 -35.64 -8.64 -3.35
CA GLU A 181 -36.65 -9.50 -2.70
C GLU A 181 -36.53 -9.46 -1.17
N LEU A 182 -35.30 -9.54 -0.64
CA LEU A 182 -35.04 -9.48 0.80
C LEU A 182 -35.37 -8.10 1.40
N LEU A 183 -35.09 -7.01 0.69
CA LEU A 183 -35.45 -5.65 1.14
C LEU A 183 -36.96 -5.51 1.41
N ARG A 184 -37.78 -6.15 0.58
CA ARG A 184 -39.25 -6.16 0.70
C ARG A 184 -39.79 -7.13 1.76
N SER A 185 -39.12 -8.25 1.97
CA SER A 185 -39.65 -9.38 2.75
C SER A 185 -39.09 -9.50 4.16
N LEU A 186 -37.91 -8.94 4.45
CA LEU A 186 -37.28 -9.05 5.78
C LEU A 186 -38.15 -8.38 6.86
N PRO A 187 -38.49 -9.10 7.96
CA PRO A 187 -39.41 -8.58 8.97
C PRO A 187 -38.76 -7.49 9.79
N LYS A 188 -39.55 -6.47 10.13
CA LYS A 188 -39.12 -5.39 11.03
C LYS A 188 -38.89 -5.93 12.44
N LYS A 189 -37.78 -5.54 13.07
CA LYS A 189 -37.41 -5.89 14.44
C LYS A 189 -37.16 -4.63 15.27
N GLU A 190 -37.29 -4.70 16.59
CA GLU A 190 -36.96 -3.54 17.43
C GLU A 190 -35.47 -3.15 17.34
N PRO A 191 -35.11 -1.87 17.51
CA PRO A 191 -33.72 -1.43 17.61
C PRO A 191 -32.96 -2.18 18.71
N PHE A 192 -31.68 -2.44 18.52
CA PHE A 192 -30.88 -3.19 19.52
C PHE A 192 -30.26 -2.32 20.61
N LEU A 193 -30.43 -0.99 20.52
CA LEU A 193 -30.12 0.00 21.55
C LEU A 193 -31.26 1.00 21.68
N GLU A 194 -31.50 1.47 22.89
CA GLU A 194 -32.50 2.52 23.17
C GLU A 194 -32.08 3.89 22.65
N LYS A 195 -30.77 4.16 22.66
CA LYS A 195 -30.16 5.41 22.19
C LYS A 195 -28.96 5.09 21.30
N PRO A 196 -28.69 5.92 20.29
CA PRO A 196 -27.60 5.68 19.36
C PRO A 196 -26.28 6.14 20.00
N LEU A 197 -25.19 5.42 19.77
CA LEU A 197 -23.88 5.66 20.40
C LEU A 197 -22.81 6.00 19.36
N THR A 198 -21.95 6.98 19.68
CA THR A 198 -20.81 7.36 18.84
C THR A 198 -19.50 7.22 19.62
N PHE A 199 -18.44 6.82 18.92
CA PHE A 199 -17.10 6.63 19.49
C PHE A 199 -16.05 7.22 18.55
N ALA A 200 -15.28 8.18 19.05
CA ALA A 200 -14.18 8.78 18.30
C ALA A 200 -13.07 7.74 18.03
N PHE A 201 -12.22 8.03 17.04
CA PHE A 201 -10.97 7.29 16.85
C PHE A 201 -9.95 7.69 17.92
N GLU A 202 -9.05 6.77 18.28
CA GLU A 202 -7.99 7.02 19.24
C GLU A 202 -7.10 8.19 18.77
N GLN A 203 -6.84 9.14 19.66
CA GLN A 203 -5.91 10.24 19.41
C GLN A 203 -4.49 9.76 19.68
N MET A 204 -3.51 10.36 19.00
CA MET A 204 -2.14 9.87 19.00
C MET A 204 -1.14 10.94 19.40
N SER A 205 0.06 10.47 19.80
CA SER A 205 1.24 11.30 20.02
C SER A 205 1.73 11.97 18.73
N GLU A 206 2.31 13.16 18.87
CA GLU A 206 2.85 13.94 17.76
C GLU A 206 4.05 13.25 17.09
N SER A 207 4.23 13.51 15.79
CA SER A 207 5.40 13.07 15.03
C SER A 207 6.61 13.95 15.32
N LEU A 208 7.81 13.41 15.08
CA LEU A 208 8.99 14.26 14.99
C LEU A 208 8.90 15.20 13.77
N PRO A 209 9.56 16.37 13.82
CA PRO A 209 9.60 17.28 12.68
C PRO A 209 10.10 16.58 11.40
N PHE A 210 9.46 16.91 10.28
CA PHE A 210 9.86 16.46 8.94
C PHE A 210 9.87 17.65 7.99
N GLU A 211 11.05 17.94 7.45
CA GLU A 211 11.34 19.13 6.63
C GLU A 211 10.59 19.11 5.28
N GLY A 212 10.14 17.92 4.85
CA GLY A 212 9.56 17.71 3.53
C GLY A 212 10.60 17.25 2.51
N GLY A 213 10.14 16.69 1.39
CA GLY A 213 11.01 16.09 0.37
C GLY A 213 11.09 14.56 0.45
N PRO A 214 11.87 13.91 -0.43
CA PRO A 214 11.92 12.47 -0.51
C PRO A 214 12.66 11.87 0.67
N LEU A 215 12.06 10.86 1.31
CA LEU A 215 12.71 10.05 2.32
C LEU A 215 13.18 8.73 1.72
N LEU A 216 14.46 8.40 1.86
CA LEU A 216 15.03 7.13 1.43
C LEU A 216 14.90 6.08 2.54
N VAL A 217 14.38 4.91 2.17
CA VAL A 217 14.36 3.70 2.99
C VAL A 217 15.10 2.59 2.24
N ARG A 218 15.87 1.78 2.96
CA ARG A 218 16.60 0.62 2.42
C ARG A 218 16.34 -0.62 3.26
N GLY A 219 16.08 -1.75 2.59
CA GLY A 219 16.03 -3.07 3.22
C GLY A 219 16.64 -4.14 2.31
N LYS A 220 17.21 -5.21 2.90
CA LYS A 220 17.80 -6.31 2.14
C LYS A 220 16.73 -7.15 1.46
N SER A 221 15.58 -7.32 2.11
CA SER A 221 14.40 -8.01 1.58
C SER A 221 13.14 -7.14 1.66
N ILE A 222 12.06 -7.57 0.98
CA ILE A 222 10.77 -6.88 1.03
C ILE A 222 10.24 -6.73 2.47
N PRO A 223 10.25 -7.76 3.34
CA PRO A 223 9.81 -7.62 4.72
C PRO A 223 10.63 -6.62 5.55
N GLU A 224 11.96 -6.62 5.41
CA GLU A 224 12.83 -5.68 6.12
C GLU A 224 12.56 -4.24 5.67
N ALA A 225 12.52 -4.01 4.36
CA ALA A 225 12.21 -2.70 3.79
C ALA A 225 10.86 -2.18 4.27
N TRP A 226 9.89 -3.07 4.44
CA TRP A 226 8.57 -2.70 4.90
C TRP A 226 8.50 -2.24 6.36
N ILE A 227 9.26 -2.90 7.26
CA ILE A 227 9.41 -2.45 8.66
C ILE A 227 10.00 -1.04 8.69
N GLU A 228 11.00 -0.78 7.86
CA GLU A 228 11.66 0.53 7.80
C GLU A 228 10.74 1.62 7.25
N ILE A 229 9.92 1.31 6.24
CA ILE A 229 8.85 2.21 5.75
C ILE A 229 7.89 2.56 6.88
N MET A 230 7.42 1.55 7.61
CA MET A 230 6.49 1.73 8.72
C MET A 230 7.10 2.58 9.82
N ASN A 231 8.36 2.31 10.19
CA ASN A 231 9.10 3.07 11.18
C ASN A 231 9.27 4.53 10.75
N ALA A 232 9.63 4.77 9.49
CA ALA A 232 9.77 6.10 8.93
C ALA A 232 8.47 6.90 8.99
N ILE A 233 7.35 6.35 8.51
CA ILE A 233 6.05 7.02 8.54
C ILE A 233 5.57 7.22 9.98
N PHE A 234 5.75 6.22 10.84
CA PHE A 234 5.39 6.32 12.25
C PHE A 234 6.15 7.43 12.97
N THR A 235 7.43 7.61 12.65
CA THR A 235 8.32 8.58 13.30
C THR A 235 8.14 9.99 12.73
N TYR A 236 8.15 10.13 11.41
CA TYR A 236 8.27 11.43 10.71
C TYR A 236 7.02 11.82 9.90
N GLY A 237 6.10 10.89 9.66
CA GLY A 237 4.95 11.14 8.80
C GLY A 237 4.04 12.24 9.35
N LYS A 238 3.48 13.07 8.47
CA LYS A 238 2.54 14.13 8.84
C LYS A 238 1.12 13.59 8.80
N LYS A 239 0.28 14.05 9.73
CA LYS A 239 -1.15 13.74 9.73
C LYS A 239 -1.84 14.61 8.69
N ASN A 240 -2.48 13.97 7.73
CA ASN A 240 -3.28 14.64 6.70
C ASN A 240 -4.69 14.06 6.64
N LEU A 241 -5.68 14.94 6.46
CA LEU A 241 -7.05 14.52 6.17
C LEU A 241 -7.11 14.06 4.71
N MET A 242 -7.80 12.94 4.47
CA MET A 242 -7.98 12.45 3.10
C MET A 242 -9.00 13.28 2.31
N ASN A 243 -9.94 13.89 3.03
CA ASN A 243 -10.96 14.77 2.52
C ASN A 243 -11.45 15.65 3.67
N ALA A 244 -11.65 16.93 3.40
CA ALA A 244 -12.15 17.93 4.36
C ALA A 244 -13.47 17.53 5.03
N SER A 245 -14.30 16.71 4.37
CA SER A 245 -15.60 16.24 4.91
C SER A 245 -15.54 14.85 5.57
N THR A 246 -14.35 14.32 5.86
CA THR A 246 -14.20 12.98 6.44
C THR A 246 -13.33 12.97 7.69
N ASP A 247 -13.61 12.04 8.58
CA ASP A 247 -12.83 11.76 9.78
C ASP A 247 -11.63 10.85 9.50
N ARG A 248 -11.46 10.50 8.23
CA ARG A 248 -10.38 9.67 7.73
C ARG A 248 -9.16 10.53 7.54
N TRP A 249 -8.15 10.16 8.29
CA TRP A 249 -6.85 10.76 8.18
C TRP A 249 -5.81 9.66 7.99
N ILE A 250 -4.74 10.04 7.33
CA ILE A 250 -3.57 9.22 7.06
C ILE A 250 -2.37 9.86 7.74
N LYS A 251 -1.42 9.03 8.13
CA LYS A 251 -0.06 9.48 8.40
C LYS A 251 0.74 9.25 7.13
N GLU A 252 1.29 10.30 6.54
CA GLU A 252 1.97 10.17 5.25
C GLU A 252 3.33 10.86 5.17
N ILE A 253 4.15 10.30 4.30
CA ILE A 253 5.40 10.90 3.81
C ILE A 253 5.26 11.01 2.29
N ASN A 254 5.52 12.20 1.77
CA ASN A 254 5.49 12.43 0.34
C ASN A 254 6.84 12.03 -0.29
N ASN A 255 6.79 11.45 -1.49
CA ASN A 255 7.96 11.06 -2.29
C ASN A 255 8.92 10.10 -1.59
N MET A 256 8.41 9.16 -0.80
CA MET A 256 9.25 8.13 -0.20
C MET A 256 9.85 7.24 -1.30
N VAL A 257 11.16 7.00 -1.23
CA VAL A 257 11.87 6.05 -2.08
C VAL A 257 12.28 4.86 -1.23
N CYS A 258 11.76 3.68 -1.56
CA CYS A 258 12.17 2.43 -0.95
C CYS A 258 13.07 1.65 -1.92
N VAL A 259 14.27 1.26 -1.49
CA VAL A 259 15.20 0.43 -2.26
C VAL A 259 15.33 -0.93 -1.59
N ILE A 260 15.05 -1.98 -2.36
CA ILE A 260 15.15 -3.38 -1.94
C ILE A 260 16.36 -4.01 -2.66
N GLU A 261 17.32 -4.54 -1.89
CA GLU A 261 18.56 -5.12 -2.44
C GLU A 261 18.33 -6.48 -3.10
N ASP A 262 17.58 -7.36 -2.44
CA ASP A 262 17.19 -8.68 -2.93
C ASP A 262 15.66 -8.80 -2.93
N SER A 263 15.06 -8.37 -4.04
CA SER A 263 13.61 -8.41 -4.23
C SER A 263 13.07 -9.83 -4.42
N GLN A 264 13.94 -10.80 -4.70
CA GLN A 264 13.58 -12.20 -4.96
C GLN A 264 13.62 -13.04 -3.69
N ASN A 265 14.14 -12.50 -2.58
CA ASN A 265 14.12 -13.16 -1.28
C ASN A 265 12.69 -13.31 -0.74
N LEU A 266 12.21 -14.56 -0.74
CA LEU A 266 10.91 -14.97 -0.20
C LEU A 266 11.00 -15.49 1.25
N ASP A 267 12.05 -15.17 2.00
CA ASP A 267 12.13 -15.49 3.42
C ASP A 267 11.13 -14.65 4.23
N LEU A 268 10.03 -15.29 4.58
CA LEU A 268 8.96 -14.73 5.41
C LEU A 268 9.19 -15.00 6.91
N SER A 269 10.37 -15.48 7.34
CA SER A 269 10.69 -15.66 8.76
C SER A 269 10.59 -14.34 9.53
N LEU A 270 10.98 -13.24 8.87
CA LEU A 270 10.65 -11.89 9.27
C LEU A 270 9.25 -11.55 8.73
N ASN A 271 8.22 -11.83 9.52
CA ASN A 271 6.82 -11.57 9.15
C ASN A 271 6.25 -10.37 9.94
N PRO A 272 6.49 -9.12 9.49
CA PRO A 272 5.87 -7.95 10.08
C PRO A 272 4.42 -7.74 9.61
N PHE A 273 3.78 -8.74 8.97
CA PHE A 273 2.52 -8.51 8.27
C PHE A 273 1.35 -8.25 9.22
N ILE A 274 0.98 -6.97 9.34
CA ILE A 274 -0.27 -6.50 9.96
C ILE A 274 -1.49 -7.07 9.24
N ILE A 275 -1.39 -7.49 7.98
CA ILE A 275 -2.45 -8.24 7.29
C ILE A 275 -1.81 -9.50 6.76
N PRO A 276 -2.36 -10.71 6.99
CA PRO A 276 -1.65 -11.93 6.65
C PRO A 276 -1.31 -11.94 5.16
N LEU A 277 -0.02 -11.82 4.85
CA LEU A 277 0.54 -12.00 3.52
C LEU A 277 1.23 -13.35 3.56
N THR A 278 0.56 -14.36 3.03
CA THR A 278 1.13 -15.70 2.93
C THR A 278 1.82 -15.86 1.58
N LEU A 279 2.68 -16.86 1.45
CA LEU A 279 3.37 -17.18 0.19
C LEU A 279 2.38 -17.34 -0.96
N GLU A 280 1.23 -17.93 -0.70
CA GLU A 280 0.26 -18.21 -1.74
C GLU A 280 -0.55 -16.96 -2.12
N LYS A 281 -0.77 -16.03 -1.18
CA LYS A 281 -1.34 -14.71 -1.51
C LYS A 281 -0.38 -13.92 -2.40
N ILE A 282 0.91 -14.01 -2.12
CA ILE A 282 1.97 -13.46 -2.97
C ILE A 282 1.88 -14.08 -4.37
N GLN A 283 1.87 -15.41 -4.46
CA GLN A 283 1.79 -16.11 -5.74
C GLN A 283 0.51 -15.79 -6.53
N ALA A 284 -0.64 -15.70 -5.87
CA ALA A 284 -1.90 -15.34 -6.51
C ALA A 284 -1.85 -13.91 -7.08
N TYR A 285 -1.27 -12.97 -6.33
CA TYR A 285 -1.07 -11.60 -6.81
C TYR A 285 -0.05 -11.54 -7.97
N GLN A 286 1.03 -12.32 -7.90
CA GLN A 286 1.98 -12.47 -8.99
C GLN A 286 1.30 -13.01 -10.25
N GLN A 287 0.42 -14.00 -10.15
CA GLN A 287 -0.36 -14.50 -11.29
C GLN A 287 -1.26 -13.40 -11.90
N GLU A 288 -1.92 -12.58 -11.07
CA GLU A 288 -2.76 -11.48 -11.56
C GLU A 288 -1.93 -10.40 -12.28
N ILE A 289 -0.78 -9.98 -11.74
CA ILE A 289 0.05 -8.94 -12.37
C ILE A 289 0.80 -9.45 -13.61
N LEU A 290 1.04 -10.76 -13.69
CA LEU A 290 1.62 -11.40 -14.88
C LEU A 290 0.57 -11.72 -15.96
N SER A 291 -0.72 -11.52 -15.69
CA SER A 291 -1.82 -11.79 -16.62
C SER A 291 -2.32 -10.51 -17.34
N PRO A 292 -2.68 -10.57 -18.64
CA PRO A 292 -3.33 -9.47 -19.34
C PRO A 292 -4.83 -9.34 -19.05
N GLU A 293 -5.43 -10.31 -18.35
CA GLU A 293 -6.88 -10.43 -18.20
C GLU A 293 -7.48 -9.36 -17.27
N LEU A 294 -8.65 -8.84 -17.67
CA LEU A 294 -9.49 -7.97 -16.84
C LEU A 294 -10.75 -8.73 -16.40
N PRO A 295 -10.85 -9.16 -15.12
CA PRO A 295 -12.04 -9.84 -14.61
C PRO A 295 -13.31 -8.98 -14.68
N ALA A 296 -14.45 -9.61 -14.95
CA ALA A 296 -15.74 -8.94 -15.01
C ALA A 296 -16.06 -8.16 -13.72
N GLY A 297 -16.43 -6.89 -13.86
CA GLY A 297 -16.77 -6.00 -12.75
C GLY A 297 -15.58 -5.31 -12.07
N LYS A 298 -14.32 -5.57 -12.47
CA LYS A 298 -13.14 -4.76 -12.09
C LYS A 298 -12.93 -3.60 -13.08
N ALA A 299 -12.38 -2.49 -12.58
CA ALA A 299 -12.13 -1.30 -13.41
C ALA A 299 -10.81 -1.39 -14.18
N TYR A 300 -9.83 -2.06 -13.57
CA TYR A 300 -8.53 -2.40 -14.13
C TYR A 300 -7.85 -3.44 -13.23
N THR A 301 -6.82 -4.10 -13.76
CA THR A 301 -5.74 -4.74 -13.00
C THR A 301 -4.42 -4.14 -13.47
N TYR A 302 -3.35 -4.20 -12.66
CA TYR A 302 -2.04 -3.75 -13.13
C TYR A 302 -1.51 -4.62 -14.26
N GLY A 303 -1.75 -5.93 -14.20
CA GLY A 303 -1.38 -6.85 -15.28
C GLY A 303 -2.03 -6.48 -16.61
N ASN A 304 -3.35 -6.26 -16.63
CA ASN A 304 -4.05 -5.78 -17.83
C ASN A 304 -3.49 -4.45 -18.34
N LYS A 305 -3.22 -3.48 -17.46
CA LYS A 305 -2.65 -2.20 -17.86
C LYS A 305 -1.20 -2.31 -18.39
N LEU A 306 -0.43 -3.28 -17.95
CA LEU A 306 0.96 -3.48 -18.42
C LEU A 306 1.05 -4.34 -19.69
N ARG A 307 0.13 -5.29 -19.88
CA ARG A 307 0.24 -6.36 -20.90
C ARG A 307 -0.83 -6.30 -22.00
N ALA A 308 -1.93 -5.60 -21.74
CA ALA A 308 -3.02 -5.36 -22.68
C ALA A 308 -3.47 -3.91 -22.52
N TYR A 309 -2.51 -2.98 -22.59
CA TYR A 309 -2.78 -1.56 -22.45
C TYR A 309 -3.73 -1.11 -23.57
N HIS A 310 -4.91 -0.68 -23.18
CA HIS A 310 -5.94 -0.25 -24.12
C HIS A 310 -5.60 1.13 -24.69
N HIS A 311 -5.59 1.23 -26.02
CA HIS A 311 -5.59 2.49 -26.75
C HIS A 311 -6.90 2.62 -27.53
N PRO A 312 -7.63 3.73 -27.40
CA PRO A 312 -8.99 3.86 -27.94
C PRO A 312 -9.03 4.04 -29.47
N SER A 313 -7.89 4.27 -30.12
CA SER A 313 -7.80 4.56 -31.55
C SER A 313 -6.73 3.70 -32.24
N ALA A 314 -7.16 2.64 -32.88
CA ALA A 314 -6.35 1.81 -33.78
C ALA A 314 -5.93 2.60 -35.02
N LYS A 315 -6.80 3.50 -35.52
CA LYS A 315 -6.54 4.33 -36.69
C LYS A 315 -5.34 5.25 -36.47
N GLU A 316 -5.25 5.88 -35.30
CA GLU A 316 -4.15 6.76 -34.93
C GLU A 316 -2.83 5.98 -34.88
N ILE A 317 -2.80 4.84 -34.19
CA ILE A 317 -1.63 3.96 -34.14
C ILE A 317 -1.20 3.52 -35.54
N LYS A 318 -2.13 3.01 -36.36
CA LYS A 318 -1.84 2.62 -37.75
C LYS A 318 -1.29 3.78 -38.59
N SER A 319 -1.80 5.00 -38.38
CA SER A 319 -1.30 6.19 -39.07
C SER A 319 0.12 6.56 -38.64
N MET A 320 0.47 6.38 -37.36
CA MET A 320 1.83 6.63 -36.87
C MET A 320 2.81 5.59 -37.44
N LEU A 321 2.43 4.31 -37.41
CA LEU A 321 3.27 3.21 -37.90
C LEU A 321 3.53 3.27 -39.41
N SER A 322 2.54 3.73 -40.18
CA SER A 322 2.66 3.88 -41.63
C SER A 322 3.34 5.18 -42.07
N ASN A 323 3.65 6.10 -41.15
CA ASN A 323 4.33 7.35 -41.46
C ASN A 323 5.84 7.13 -41.64
N PRO A 324 6.41 7.28 -42.86
CA PRO A 324 7.83 7.06 -43.11
C PRO A 324 8.74 8.01 -42.33
N ALA A 325 8.26 9.20 -41.94
CA ALA A 325 9.00 10.14 -41.11
C ALA A 325 9.14 9.66 -39.66
N LEU A 326 8.24 8.77 -39.19
CA LEU A 326 8.30 8.17 -37.87
C LEU A 326 9.03 6.82 -37.86
N GLN A 327 9.11 6.13 -39.00
CA GLN A 327 9.80 4.85 -39.14
C GLN A 327 11.31 4.92 -38.88
N ASN A 328 11.93 6.09 -39.09
CA ASN A 328 13.35 6.34 -38.79
C ASN A 328 13.54 7.30 -37.61
N PHE A 329 12.51 7.54 -36.81
CA PHE A 329 12.60 8.44 -35.66
C PHE A 329 13.34 7.72 -34.53
N GLU A 330 14.68 7.82 -34.53
CA GLU A 330 15.55 7.15 -33.56
C GLU A 330 15.32 7.65 -32.13
N PHE A 331 14.52 6.90 -31.36
CA PHE A 331 14.59 6.84 -29.89
C PHE A 331 14.99 5.44 -29.39
N GLY A 332 15.69 4.69 -30.24
CA GLY A 332 16.20 3.34 -29.96
C GLY A 332 16.75 2.68 -31.23
N LYS A 333 17.56 1.64 -31.06
CA LYS A 333 18.09 0.85 -32.19
C LYS A 333 17.05 -0.16 -32.67
N GLY A 334 16.73 -0.16 -33.98
CA GLY A 334 15.95 -1.19 -34.66
C GLY A 334 14.48 -0.83 -34.94
N ASP A 335 13.78 -1.75 -35.62
CA ASP A 335 12.42 -1.54 -36.14
C ASP A 335 11.34 -1.46 -35.05
N PHE A 336 10.17 -0.90 -35.38
CA PHE A 336 9.01 -0.93 -34.51
C PHE A 336 8.57 -2.36 -34.16
N ILE A 337 8.19 -2.58 -32.89
CA ILE A 337 7.81 -3.90 -32.35
C ILE A 337 6.32 -4.18 -32.59
N LEU A 338 5.92 -4.27 -33.86
CA LEU A 338 4.52 -4.40 -34.27
C LEU A 338 3.82 -5.63 -33.69
N GLU A 339 4.56 -6.70 -33.42
CA GLU A 339 4.05 -7.97 -32.87
C GLU A 339 3.43 -7.81 -31.47
N ASN A 340 3.76 -6.73 -30.76
CA ASN A 340 3.24 -6.45 -29.42
C ASN A 340 1.92 -5.68 -29.43
N ILE A 341 1.41 -5.32 -30.61
CA ILE A 341 0.15 -4.58 -30.79
C ILE A 341 -0.92 -5.51 -31.37
N LYS A 342 -2.03 -5.66 -30.65
CA LYS A 342 -3.23 -6.37 -31.12
C LYS A 342 -4.31 -5.36 -31.48
N PHE A 343 -4.81 -5.41 -32.71
CA PHE A 343 -5.89 -4.52 -33.16
C PHE A 343 -7.25 -5.20 -33.01
N ASN A 344 -8.15 -4.58 -32.23
CA ASN A 344 -9.48 -5.08 -31.93
C ASN A 344 -10.52 -4.03 -32.39
N GLY A 345 -10.89 -4.09 -33.67
CA GLY A 345 -11.77 -3.09 -34.30
C GLY A 345 -11.12 -1.71 -34.32
N ASP A 346 -11.77 -0.72 -33.69
CA ASP A 346 -11.28 0.65 -33.57
C ASP A 346 -10.30 0.86 -32.41
N ALA A 347 -10.04 -0.16 -31.59
CA ALA A 347 -9.09 -0.09 -30.47
C ALA A 347 -7.82 -0.93 -30.74
N ALA A 348 -6.78 -0.67 -29.96
CA ALA A 348 -5.57 -1.49 -29.92
C ALA A 348 -5.20 -1.85 -28.49
N GLU A 349 -4.56 -3.01 -28.32
CA GLU A 349 -3.98 -3.47 -27.07
C GLU A 349 -2.46 -3.60 -27.23
N ILE A 350 -1.70 -3.06 -26.28
CA ILE A 350 -0.24 -3.01 -26.33
C ILE A 350 0.34 -3.78 -25.15
N ASN A 351 1.25 -4.72 -25.41
CA ASN A 351 2.01 -5.41 -24.38
C ASN A 351 3.33 -4.69 -24.07
N GLN A 352 3.25 -3.72 -23.15
CA GLN A 352 4.39 -2.86 -22.80
C GLN A 352 5.54 -3.63 -22.13
N VAL A 353 5.26 -4.70 -21.39
CA VAL A 353 6.33 -5.54 -20.78
C VAL A 353 7.12 -6.28 -21.85
N GLN A 354 6.43 -6.81 -22.87
CA GLN A 354 7.10 -7.44 -24.00
C GLN A 354 7.91 -6.40 -24.81
N ASP A 355 7.38 -5.18 -24.98
CA ASP A 355 8.14 -4.08 -25.59
C ASP A 355 9.43 -3.78 -24.82
N MET A 356 9.36 -3.77 -23.49
CA MET A 356 10.55 -3.56 -22.65
C MET A 356 11.60 -4.65 -22.85
N VAL A 357 11.18 -5.92 -22.88
CA VAL A 357 12.08 -7.07 -23.12
C VAL A 357 12.74 -6.98 -24.49
N GLU A 358 11.96 -6.80 -25.55
CA GLU A 358 12.47 -6.76 -26.92
C GLU A 358 13.35 -5.53 -27.19
N THR A 359 13.09 -4.42 -26.49
CA THR A 359 13.97 -3.25 -26.52
C THR A 359 15.31 -3.55 -25.85
N LEU A 360 15.32 -4.15 -24.65
CA LEU A 360 16.56 -4.45 -23.93
C LEU A 360 17.39 -5.56 -24.59
N LYS A 361 16.77 -6.50 -25.32
CA LYS A 361 17.51 -7.47 -26.15
C LYS A 361 18.30 -6.80 -27.27
N ARG A 362 17.76 -5.72 -27.84
CA ARG A 362 18.38 -4.95 -28.94
C ARG A 362 19.38 -3.92 -28.43
N ASP A 363 19.02 -3.21 -27.37
CA ASP A 363 19.84 -2.20 -26.73
C ASP A 363 19.78 -2.35 -25.20
N PRO A 364 20.68 -3.16 -24.61
CA PRO A 364 20.70 -3.41 -23.17
C PRO A 364 20.83 -2.15 -22.31
N TYR A 365 21.38 -1.05 -22.87
CA TYR A 365 21.64 0.19 -22.14
C TYR A 365 20.59 1.28 -22.40
N SER A 366 19.54 0.97 -23.16
CA SER A 366 18.47 1.91 -23.47
C SER A 366 17.87 2.52 -22.20
N LYS A 367 17.67 3.85 -22.24
CA LYS A 367 17.01 4.61 -21.16
C LYS A 367 15.53 4.84 -21.41
N ALA A 368 15.03 4.39 -22.57
CA ALA A 368 13.65 4.55 -23.01
C ALA A 368 12.73 3.37 -22.63
N VAL A 369 13.23 2.43 -21.83
CA VAL A 369 12.52 1.18 -21.46
C VAL A 369 11.53 1.47 -20.33
N VAL A 370 10.32 1.89 -20.70
CA VAL A 370 9.27 2.38 -19.80
C VAL A 370 7.92 1.75 -20.15
N ALA A 371 7.12 1.43 -19.12
CA ALA A 371 5.70 1.13 -19.24
C ALA A 371 4.89 2.08 -18.36
N MET A 372 3.67 2.41 -18.80
CA MET A 372 2.75 3.29 -18.09
C MET A 372 1.37 2.65 -17.94
N THR A 373 0.78 2.79 -16.76
CA THR A 373 -0.59 2.33 -16.49
C THR A 373 -1.60 3.47 -16.55
N TRP A 374 -1.15 4.72 -16.44
CA TRP A 374 -1.97 5.92 -16.46
C TRP A 374 -2.17 6.46 -17.87
N HIS A 375 -3.43 6.61 -18.31
CA HIS A 375 -3.77 7.21 -19.60
C HIS A 375 -4.57 8.50 -19.37
N PRO A 376 -4.06 9.70 -19.72
CA PRO A 376 -4.77 10.96 -19.46
C PRO A 376 -6.22 11.00 -19.95
N ALA A 377 -6.48 10.59 -21.21
CA ALA A 377 -7.83 10.56 -21.76
C ALA A 377 -8.80 9.62 -21.01
N GLU A 378 -8.38 8.40 -20.63
CA GLU A 378 -9.23 7.50 -19.84
C GLU A 378 -9.48 8.04 -18.43
N GLU A 379 -8.45 8.62 -17.80
CA GLU A 379 -8.52 9.09 -16.42
C GLU A 379 -9.36 10.35 -16.26
N LEU A 380 -9.47 11.19 -17.29
CA LEU A 380 -10.41 12.31 -17.34
C LEU A 380 -11.89 11.85 -17.30
N LEU A 381 -12.17 10.64 -17.81
CA LEU A 381 -13.52 10.07 -17.85
C LEU A 381 -13.86 9.26 -16.59
N ARG A 382 -12.85 8.89 -15.79
CA ARG A 382 -13.04 8.16 -14.53
C ARG A 382 -13.29 9.14 -13.38
N LYS A 383 -14.22 8.80 -12.50
CA LYS A 383 -14.24 9.42 -11.15
C LYS A 383 -12.92 9.00 -10.48
N HIS A 384 -12.12 9.97 -10.00
CA HIS A 384 -10.75 9.77 -9.43
C HIS A 384 -10.53 8.55 -8.50
N LYS A 385 -11.58 7.99 -7.92
CA LYS A 385 -11.53 6.80 -7.05
C LYS A 385 -11.17 5.49 -7.78
N SER A 386 -11.15 5.45 -9.11
CA SER A 386 -10.89 4.24 -9.91
C SER A 386 -9.64 4.31 -10.79
N SER A 387 -8.75 5.27 -10.54
CA SER A 387 -7.51 5.44 -11.29
C SER A 387 -6.37 4.56 -10.74
N PRO A 388 -5.45 4.04 -11.57
CA PRO A 388 -4.35 3.18 -11.14
C PRO A 388 -3.41 3.93 -10.18
N CYS A 389 -2.96 3.25 -9.12
CA CYS A 389 -1.99 3.83 -8.19
C CYS A 389 -0.56 3.68 -8.72
N LEU A 390 -0.18 2.51 -9.25
CA LEU A 390 1.00 2.39 -10.11
C LEU A 390 0.78 3.31 -11.31
N VAL A 391 1.80 4.06 -11.72
CA VAL A 391 1.76 4.99 -12.86
C VAL A 391 2.84 4.67 -13.88
N LEU A 392 4.07 4.40 -13.41
CA LEU A 392 5.24 4.22 -14.25
C LEU A 392 6.09 3.04 -13.76
N VAL A 393 6.62 2.28 -14.71
CA VAL A 393 7.61 1.22 -14.52
C VAL A 393 8.77 1.50 -15.48
N GLN A 394 10.01 1.52 -14.99
CA GLN A 394 11.21 1.69 -15.81
C GLN A 394 12.21 0.58 -15.49
N ALA A 395 12.69 -0.09 -16.52
CA ALA A 395 13.76 -1.09 -16.39
C ALA A 395 15.07 -0.54 -16.96
N LEU A 396 16.17 -0.78 -16.26
CA LEU A 396 17.50 -0.36 -16.66
C LEU A 396 18.49 -1.48 -16.36
N VAL A 397 19.42 -1.74 -17.28
CA VAL A 397 20.56 -2.63 -17.00
C VAL A 397 21.74 -1.81 -16.51
N GLN A 398 22.31 -2.22 -15.39
CA GLN A 398 23.55 -1.68 -14.82
C GLN A 398 24.31 -2.82 -14.14
N ASP A 399 25.63 -2.88 -14.31
CA ASP A 399 26.49 -3.93 -13.75
C ASP A 399 25.95 -5.34 -14.04
N GLU A 400 25.52 -5.54 -15.29
CA GLU A 400 24.92 -6.79 -15.81
C GLU A 400 23.70 -7.28 -15.00
N LYS A 401 23.03 -6.37 -14.29
CA LYS A 401 21.82 -6.64 -13.51
C LYS A 401 20.65 -5.78 -13.98
N LEU A 402 19.45 -6.36 -13.96
CA LEU A 402 18.23 -5.61 -14.25
C LEU A 402 17.73 -4.87 -13.01
N ASN A 403 17.89 -3.55 -12.98
CA ASN A 403 17.26 -2.68 -12.00
C ASN A 403 15.85 -2.30 -12.46
N LEU A 404 14.89 -2.30 -11.54
CA LEU A 404 13.51 -1.88 -11.82
C LEU A 404 13.12 -0.73 -10.90
N THR A 405 12.67 0.38 -11.47
CA THR A 405 12.12 1.52 -10.73
C THR A 405 10.65 1.68 -11.04
N VAL A 406 9.82 1.82 -10.01
CA VAL A 406 8.38 2.00 -10.16
C VAL A 406 7.89 3.22 -9.39
N PHE A 407 6.88 3.89 -9.95
CA PHE A 407 6.25 5.04 -9.30
C PHE A 407 4.77 4.78 -9.03
N PHE A 408 4.40 4.90 -7.75
CA PHE A 408 3.03 4.87 -7.27
C PHE A 408 2.61 6.27 -6.80
N ARG A 409 1.53 6.83 -7.34
CA ARG A 409 1.05 8.17 -6.95
C ARG A 409 0.49 8.22 -5.51
N SER A 410 -0.03 7.11 -5.01
CA SER A 410 -0.59 6.95 -3.66
C SER A 410 -0.47 5.48 -3.28
N HIS A 411 0.04 5.19 -2.08
CA HIS A 411 0.46 3.85 -1.72
C HIS A 411 0.06 3.53 -0.27
N ASP A 412 -0.98 2.69 -0.11
CA ASP A 412 -1.35 2.12 1.18
C ASP A 412 -0.22 1.21 1.66
N MET A 413 0.55 1.69 2.64
CA MET A 413 1.71 0.95 3.10
C MET A 413 1.33 -0.31 3.87
N VAL A 414 0.13 -0.41 4.45
CA VAL A 414 -0.22 -1.58 5.27
C VAL A 414 -0.75 -2.73 4.42
N GLN A 415 -1.53 -2.43 3.39
CA GLN A 415 -2.17 -3.50 2.59
C GLN A 415 -1.66 -3.58 1.17
N GLY A 416 -1.48 -2.44 0.51
CA GLY A 416 -1.19 -2.38 -0.92
C GLY A 416 0.29 -2.62 -1.20
N TRP A 417 1.15 -1.87 -0.51
CA TRP A 417 2.59 -1.87 -0.77
C TRP A 417 3.22 -3.27 -0.76
N PRO A 418 2.94 -4.17 0.19
CA PRO A 418 3.56 -5.49 0.19
C PRO A 418 3.25 -6.32 -1.06
N GLU A 419 1.98 -6.40 -1.42
CA GLU A 419 1.54 -7.11 -2.64
C GLU A 419 2.15 -6.45 -3.88
N ASN A 420 2.15 -5.11 -3.93
CA ASN A 420 2.73 -4.35 -5.01
C ASN A 420 4.24 -4.60 -5.14
N ALA A 421 4.98 -4.69 -4.04
CA ALA A 421 6.42 -4.98 -4.04
C ALA A 421 6.70 -6.38 -4.60
N TYR A 422 6.00 -7.42 -4.14
CA TYR A 422 6.18 -8.77 -4.67
C TYR A 422 5.69 -8.93 -6.12
N GLY A 423 4.63 -8.21 -6.50
CA GLY A 423 4.16 -8.17 -7.88
C GLY A 423 5.20 -7.54 -8.81
N MET A 424 5.80 -6.43 -8.41
CA MET A 424 6.87 -5.80 -9.20
C MET A 424 8.17 -6.61 -9.19
N ALA A 425 8.47 -7.33 -8.10
CA ALA A 425 9.57 -8.29 -8.08
C ALA A 425 9.38 -9.42 -9.10
N ALA A 426 8.14 -9.88 -9.31
CA ALA A 426 7.84 -10.88 -10.35
C ALA A 426 7.98 -10.32 -11.77
N VAL A 427 7.52 -9.09 -12.02
CA VAL A 427 7.73 -8.40 -13.30
C VAL A 427 9.22 -8.18 -13.57
N GLN A 428 10.00 -7.77 -12.55
CA GLN A 428 11.46 -7.66 -12.65
C GLN A 428 12.08 -9.00 -13.05
N ASN A 429 11.69 -10.07 -12.38
CA ASN A 429 12.22 -11.41 -12.65
C ASN A 429 11.88 -11.92 -14.06
N GLU A 430 10.67 -11.67 -14.56
CA GLU A 430 10.28 -12.01 -15.93
C GLU A 430 11.17 -11.31 -16.96
N ILE A 431 11.36 -10.00 -16.83
CA ILE A 431 12.21 -9.23 -17.75
C ILE A 431 13.66 -9.70 -17.65
N ALA A 432 14.18 -9.88 -16.44
CA ALA A 432 15.57 -10.31 -16.21
C ALA A 432 15.83 -11.72 -16.78
N SER A 433 14.90 -12.64 -16.56
CA SER A 433 14.95 -14.00 -17.09
C SER A 433 14.93 -14.02 -18.62
N ALA A 434 14.09 -13.19 -19.26
CA ALA A 434 14.02 -13.07 -20.71
C ALA A 434 15.32 -12.51 -21.34
N LEU A 435 16.12 -11.79 -20.55
CA LEU A 435 17.43 -11.25 -20.93
C LEU A 435 18.61 -12.14 -20.48
N SER A 436 18.34 -13.21 -19.73
CA SER A 436 19.36 -14.08 -19.13
C SER A 436 20.36 -13.35 -18.24
N ILE A 437 19.90 -12.34 -17.49
CA ILE A 437 20.70 -11.57 -16.52
C ILE A 437 20.09 -11.64 -15.10
N PRO A 438 20.89 -11.48 -14.04
CA PRO A 438 20.38 -11.40 -12.68
C PRO A 438 19.50 -10.17 -12.40
N CYS A 439 18.59 -10.30 -11.43
CA CYS A 439 17.88 -9.15 -10.86
C CYS A 439 18.85 -8.26 -10.07
N GLY A 440 18.73 -6.94 -10.27
CA GLY A 440 19.36 -5.90 -9.46
C GLY A 440 18.39 -5.29 -8.45
N LEU A 441 18.58 -4.01 -8.17
CA LEU A 441 17.77 -3.25 -7.22
C LEU A 441 16.33 -3.07 -7.70
N LEU A 442 15.38 -3.29 -6.79
CA LEU A 442 13.99 -2.84 -6.95
C LEU A 442 13.78 -1.55 -6.18
N SER A 443 13.48 -0.46 -6.89
CA SER A 443 13.21 0.86 -6.31
C SER A 443 11.74 1.22 -6.45
N ILE A 444 11.04 1.41 -5.33
CA ILE A 444 9.62 1.78 -5.27
C ILE A 444 9.51 3.21 -4.77
N VAL A 445 9.12 4.11 -5.67
CA VAL A 445 8.84 5.52 -5.36
C VAL A 445 7.36 5.68 -5.09
N SER A 446 7.03 6.19 -3.91
CA SER A 446 5.65 6.41 -3.45
C SER A 446 5.41 7.90 -3.26
N GLY A 447 4.61 8.49 -4.16
CA GLY A 447 4.26 9.91 -4.14
C GLY A 447 3.57 10.32 -2.83
N SER A 448 2.63 9.51 -2.35
CA SER A 448 2.07 9.57 -0.99
C SER A 448 2.17 8.17 -0.37
N ALA A 449 3.13 8.01 0.54
CA ALA A 449 3.34 6.80 1.33
C ALA A 449 2.55 6.91 2.63
N GLN A 450 1.46 6.14 2.77
CA GLN A 450 0.45 6.42 3.79
C GLN A 450 0.10 5.21 4.66
N ILE A 451 -0.09 5.48 5.95
CA ILE A 451 -0.71 4.57 6.92
C ILE A 451 -2.06 5.15 7.32
N TYR A 452 -3.13 4.38 7.14
CA TYR A 452 -4.45 4.78 7.61
C TYR A 452 -4.55 4.68 9.14
N ASN A 453 -5.30 5.60 9.74
CA ASN A 453 -5.49 5.67 11.19
C ASN A 453 -5.97 4.36 11.83
N ASN A 454 -6.77 3.54 11.13
CA ASN A 454 -7.28 2.26 11.62
C ASN A 454 -6.24 1.13 11.71
N TYR A 455 -5.02 1.35 11.20
CA TYR A 455 -3.91 0.38 11.30
C TYR A 455 -2.84 0.79 12.31
N TYR A 456 -2.95 1.99 12.89
CA TYR A 456 -1.84 2.55 13.63
C TYR A 456 -1.47 1.76 14.89
N ALA A 457 -2.46 1.28 15.65
CA ALA A 457 -2.21 0.46 16.83
C ALA A 457 -1.47 -0.84 16.46
N GLN A 458 -1.84 -1.45 15.34
CA GLN A 458 -1.16 -2.64 14.82
C GLN A 458 0.27 -2.32 14.36
N VAL A 459 0.47 -1.18 13.68
CA VAL A 459 1.81 -0.71 13.29
C VAL A 459 2.68 -0.47 14.53
N GLU A 460 2.16 0.18 15.57
CA GLU A 460 2.90 0.43 16.80
C GLU A 460 3.34 -0.89 17.45
N GLN A 461 2.42 -1.85 17.58
CA GLN A 461 2.73 -3.17 18.14
C GLN A 461 3.80 -3.89 17.29
N MET A 462 3.65 -3.85 15.97
CA MET A 462 4.59 -4.45 15.03
C MET A 462 5.99 -3.83 15.17
N LEU A 463 6.08 -2.50 15.24
CA LEU A 463 7.36 -1.80 15.42
C LEU A 463 8.01 -2.13 16.77
N ARG A 464 7.24 -2.27 17.86
CA ARG A 464 7.79 -2.70 19.16
C ARG A 464 8.41 -4.10 19.11
N GLN A 465 7.89 -4.98 18.27
CA GLN A 465 8.38 -6.36 18.13
C GLN A 465 9.59 -6.46 17.19
N TYR A 466 9.58 -5.73 16.07
CA TYR A 466 10.54 -5.91 14.98
C TYR A 466 11.62 -4.83 14.87
N ARG A 467 11.53 -3.75 15.64
CA ARG A 467 12.59 -2.74 15.72
C ARG A 467 13.79 -3.29 16.50
N LYS A 468 14.67 -4.02 15.80
CA LYS A 468 15.98 -4.40 16.33
C LYS A 468 17.02 -3.33 15.98
N PRO A 469 18.00 -3.06 16.86
CA PRO A 469 19.19 -2.31 16.48
C PRO A 469 19.87 -3.02 15.31
N ARG A 470 20.26 -2.26 14.27
CA ARG A 470 21.14 -2.80 13.23
C ARG A 470 22.53 -3.00 13.85
N ASN A 471 23.00 -4.24 13.88
CA ASN A 471 24.31 -4.60 14.44
C ASN A 471 25.44 -4.56 13.41
N ASP A 472 25.13 -4.31 12.14
CA ASP A 472 26.10 -4.39 11.04
C ASP A 472 25.85 -3.28 10.02
N PHE A 473 26.92 -2.59 9.63
CA PHE A 473 26.89 -1.48 8.69
C PHE A 473 27.33 -1.98 7.31
N LYS A 474 26.38 -2.10 6.37
CA LYS A 474 26.70 -2.35 4.96
C LYS A 474 26.59 -1.04 4.19
N ASP A 475 27.60 -0.19 4.35
CA ASP A 475 27.74 1.06 3.59
C ASP A 475 29.08 1.06 2.87
N GLU A 476 29.03 0.73 1.58
CA GLU A 476 30.19 0.67 0.69
C GLU A 476 30.89 2.02 0.52
N LYS A 477 30.20 3.13 0.82
CA LYS A 477 30.78 4.48 0.82
C LYS A 477 31.48 4.82 2.13
N GLY A 478 31.29 3.98 3.16
CA GLY A 478 31.74 4.18 4.53
C GLY A 478 33.02 3.44 4.90
N ASN A 479 33.76 2.88 3.94
CA ASN A 479 35.00 2.16 4.20
C ASN A 479 36.16 3.13 4.48
N PHE A 480 36.21 3.65 5.71
CA PHE A 480 37.18 4.63 6.16
C PHE A 480 38.22 4.04 7.10
N THR A 481 39.47 4.45 6.91
CA THR A 481 40.51 4.34 7.93
C THR A 481 40.80 5.71 8.55
N VAL A 482 41.02 5.74 9.85
CA VAL A 482 41.47 6.92 10.59
C VAL A 482 42.82 6.60 11.21
N GLU A 483 43.79 7.48 11.03
CA GLU A 483 45.13 7.33 11.60
C GLU A 483 45.72 8.68 12.04
N LEU A 484 46.76 8.64 12.87
CA LEU A 484 47.53 9.81 13.25
C LEU A 484 48.89 9.77 12.55
N SER A 485 49.22 10.84 11.83
CA SER A 485 50.51 10.96 11.15
C SER A 485 50.94 12.42 11.07
N GLY A 486 52.23 12.70 11.30
CA GLY A 486 52.78 14.05 11.16
C GLY A 486 52.17 15.12 12.08
N GLY A 487 51.53 14.72 13.18
CA GLY A 487 50.79 15.64 14.06
C GLY A 487 49.41 16.04 13.54
N GLU A 488 48.88 15.30 12.56
CA GLU A 488 47.55 15.47 11.99
C GLU A 488 46.76 14.17 12.09
N ILE A 489 45.44 14.30 11.98
CA ILE A 489 44.48 13.22 11.81
C ILE A 489 44.32 13.02 10.30
N LEU A 490 44.51 11.79 9.82
CA LEU A 490 44.25 11.39 8.45
C LEU A 490 43.01 10.51 8.41
N ALA A 491 42.07 10.83 7.53
CA ALA A 491 40.96 9.95 7.18
C ALA A 491 41.09 9.54 5.72
N SER A 492 41.06 8.24 5.43
CA SER A 492 41.21 7.70 4.07
C SER A 492 40.02 6.84 3.69
N LEU A 493 39.37 7.17 2.58
CA LEU A 493 38.32 6.36 1.97
C LEU A 493 38.97 5.28 1.11
N LEU A 494 38.66 4.03 1.40
CA LEU A 494 39.20 2.87 0.70
C LEU A 494 38.16 2.27 -0.24
N HIS A 495 38.60 1.82 -1.41
CA HIS A 495 37.76 1.06 -2.32
C HIS A 495 37.40 -0.29 -1.67
N PRO A 496 36.10 -0.66 -1.63
CA PRO A 496 35.64 -1.78 -0.80
C PRO A 496 36.12 -3.16 -1.28
N GLN A 497 36.57 -3.29 -2.53
CA GLN A 497 36.98 -4.58 -3.10
C GLN A 497 38.49 -4.83 -3.03
N ASP A 498 39.31 -3.79 -3.25
CA ASP A 498 40.77 -3.94 -3.37
C ASP A 498 41.54 -3.15 -2.29
N GLY A 499 40.85 -2.38 -1.44
CA GLY A 499 41.47 -1.62 -0.36
C GLY A 499 42.30 -0.42 -0.81
N SER A 500 42.28 -0.06 -2.10
CA SER A 500 43.02 1.09 -2.61
C SER A 500 42.48 2.41 -2.04
N VAL A 501 43.36 3.35 -1.74
CA VAL A 501 42.96 4.69 -1.25
C VAL A 501 42.33 5.46 -2.41
N LEU A 502 41.03 5.73 -2.32
CA LEU A 502 40.29 6.53 -3.30
C LEU A 502 40.49 8.03 -3.06
N ARG A 503 40.48 8.43 -1.79
CA ARG A 503 40.66 9.82 -1.37
C ARG A 503 41.10 9.88 0.10
N MET A 504 41.84 10.92 0.45
CA MET A 504 42.33 11.17 1.80
C MET A 504 42.05 12.62 2.20
N TRP A 505 41.76 12.83 3.48
CA TRP A 505 41.57 14.14 4.11
C TRP A 505 42.45 14.23 5.36
N SER A 506 42.99 15.42 5.63
CA SER A 506 43.81 15.66 6.82
C SER A 506 43.41 16.92 7.56
N GLY A 507 43.75 16.99 8.85
CA GLY A 507 43.54 18.16 9.69
C GLY A 507 44.09 17.97 11.10
N LYS A 508 44.27 19.06 11.84
CA LYS A 508 44.77 19.04 13.22
C LYS A 508 43.67 18.80 14.26
N THR A 509 42.41 18.95 13.84
CA THR A 509 41.23 18.74 14.69
C THR A 509 40.22 17.84 13.99
N ALA A 510 39.40 17.12 14.76
CA ALA A 510 38.31 16.32 14.23
C ALA A 510 37.37 17.18 13.38
N LYS A 511 37.17 18.44 13.78
CA LYS A 511 36.34 19.43 13.06
C LYS A 511 36.83 19.74 11.67
N GLU A 512 38.12 19.94 11.48
CA GLU A 512 38.69 20.19 10.16
C GLU A 512 38.47 19.00 9.22
N VAL A 513 38.63 17.77 9.73
CA VAL A 513 38.48 16.56 8.93
C VAL A 513 37.00 16.26 8.64
N TYR A 514 36.11 16.28 9.64
CA TYR A 514 34.69 15.95 9.39
C TYR A 514 34.00 16.99 8.51
N LEU A 515 34.40 18.27 8.52
CA LEU A 515 33.83 19.28 7.62
C LEU A 515 34.21 19.01 6.16
N GLN A 516 35.46 18.62 5.89
CA GLN A 516 35.89 18.21 4.55
C GLN A 516 35.13 16.95 4.10
N LEU A 517 35.08 15.92 4.95
CA LEU A 517 34.34 14.69 4.67
C LEU A 517 32.86 14.96 4.39
N SER A 518 32.22 15.84 5.16
CA SER A 518 30.80 16.16 5.01
C SER A 518 30.46 16.87 3.69
N ASN A 519 31.43 17.50 3.03
CA ASN A 519 31.23 18.11 1.72
C ASN A 519 31.48 17.12 0.58
N ASP A 520 32.42 16.20 0.77
CA ASP A 520 32.90 15.31 -0.28
C ASP A 520 32.16 13.97 -0.35
N VAL A 521 31.70 13.46 0.80
CA VAL A 521 31.15 12.11 0.91
C VAL A 521 29.79 12.13 1.62
N ARG A 522 28.88 11.30 1.12
CA ARG A 522 27.57 11.03 1.72
C ARG A 522 27.54 9.59 2.21
N VAL A 523 27.88 9.40 3.49
CA VAL A 523 27.77 8.12 4.20
C VAL A 523 26.43 7.98 4.90
N ASP A 524 26.10 6.77 5.35
CA ASP A 524 24.95 6.56 6.22
C ASP A 524 25.08 7.36 7.54
N GLY A 525 23.95 7.82 8.10
CA GLY A 525 23.96 8.65 9.31
C GLY A 525 24.61 7.95 10.51
N SER A 526 24.47 6.64 10.64
CA SER A 526 25.11 5.88 11.72
C SER A 526 26.63 5.79 11.54
N HIS A 527 27.11 5.60 10.31
CA HIS A 527 28.53 5.70 9.96
C HIS A 527 29.10 7.10 10.16
N ALA A 528 28.33 8.15 9.86
CA ALA A 528 28.76 9.53 10.16
C ALA A 528 29.01 9.72 11.67
N ILE A 529 28.14 9.15 12.52
CA ILE A 529 28.30 9.19 13.99
C ILE A 529 29.53 8.39 14.43
N TYR A 530 29.73 7.18 13.90
CA TYR A 530 30.92 6.36 14.17
C TYR A 530 32.20 7.09 13.75
N LEU A 531 32.27 7.59 12.51
CA LEU A 531 33.43 8.30 11.99
C LEU A 531 33.73 9.56 12.81
N GLY A 532 32.69 10.32 13.19
CA GLY A 532 32.84 11.45 14.10
C GLY A 532 33.43 11.06 15.46
N THR A 533 33.04 9.88 15.97
CA THR A 533 33.57 9.32 17.23
C THR A 533 35.05 8.95 17.10
N GLU A 534 35.45 8.28 16.02
CA GLU A 534 36.85 7.93 15.76
C GLU A 534 37.72 9.18 15.56
N LEU A 535 37.26 10.16 14.80
CA LEU A 535 37.95 11.45 14.62
C LEU A 535 38.13 12.18 15.95
N GLN A 536 37.12 12.19 16.82
CA GLN A 536 37.21 12.81 18.13
C GLN A 536 38.20 12.09 19.06
N LYS A 537 38.25 10.75 19.02
CA LYS A 537 39.27 9.95 19.72
C LYS A 537 40.67 10.27 19.22
N ALA A 538 40.87 10.34 17.90
CA ALA A 538 42.15 10.67 17.29
C ALA A 538 42.63 12.07 17.73
N GLU A 539 41.75 13.08 17.72
CA GLU A 539 42.09 14.42 18.21
C GLU A 539 42.50 14.43 19.69
N LEU A 540 41.79 13.68 20.54
CA LEU A 540 42.08 13.58 21.96
C LEU A 540 43.43 12.91 22.21
N ALA A 541 43.72 11.84 21.47
CA ALA A 541 45.00 11.15 21.50
C ALA A 541 46.14 12.08 21.09
N LEU A 542 45.97 12.81 19.99
CA LEU A 542 46.93 13.78 19.48
C LEU A 542 47.23 14.88 20.51
N LYS A 543 46.20 15.46 21.14
CA LYS A 543 46.37 16.52 22.16
C LYS A 543 47.05 16.04 23.43
N LYS A 544 46.85 14.78 23.82
CA LYS A 544 47.39 14.18 25.06
C LYS A 544 48.68 13.39 24.83
N GLY A 545 49.13 13.24 23.58
CA GLY A 545 50.28 12.39 23.25
C GLY A 545 50.04 10.90 23.50
N LEU A 546 48.79 10.43 23.36
CA LEU A 546 48.42 9.02 23.56
C LEU A 546 48.50 8.24 22.24
N CYS A 547 48.62 6.91 22.33
CA CYS A 547 48.50 6.03 21.18
C CYS A 547 47.04 5.95 20.73
N PHE A 548 46.80 6.11 19.43
CA PHE A 548 45.50 5.93 18.80
C PHE A 548 45.51 4.68 17.92
N GLU A 549 44.47 3.87 18.04
CA GLU A 549 44.17 2.75 17.15
C GLU A 549 42.66 2.81 16.90
N GLN A 550 42.25 2.83 15.63
CA GLN A 550 40.84 2.83 15.25
C GLN A 550 40.14 1.59 15.85
N ASP A 551 38.86 1.73 16.19
CA ASP A 551 38.04 0.67 16.82
C ASP A 551 38.46 0.23 18.23
N LYS A 552 39.55 0.78 18.78
CA LYS A 552 39.96 0.54 20.16
C LYS A 552 39.50 1.66 21.09
N GLU A 553 39.37 1.33 22.37
CA GLU A 553 39.22 2.32 23.42
C GLU A 553 40.52 3.12 23.59
N LEU A 554 40.38 4.42 23.81
CA LEU A 554 41.51 5.28 24.12
C LEU A 554 41.92 5.05 25.58
N LYS A 555 43.15 4.60 25.79
CA LYS A 555 43.72 4.38 27.13
C LYS A 555 44.30 5.69 27.66
N PHE A 556 43.75 6.19 28.76
CA PHE A 556 44.11 7.47 29.39
C PHE A 556 45.26 7.37 30.38
#